data_AF-A0A2M7G019-F1
#
_entry.id   AF-A0A2M7G019-F1
#
_cell.length_a   1.000
_cell.length_b   1.000
_cell.length_c   1.000
_cell.angle_alpha   90.00
_cell.angle_beta   90.00
_cell.angle_gamma   90.00
#
_symmetry.space_group_name_H-M   'P 1'
#
loop_
_entity.id
_entity.type
_entity.pdbx_description
1 polymer ?
#
loop_
_entity_poly.entity_id
_entity_poly.type
_entity_poly.pdbx_seq_one_letter_code
_entity_poly.pdbx_strand_id
1 'polypeptide(L)' 'MAGQIKTLLDQLIQVKANGDPIMEKLTKTKLLVKGIRVDSFSDQSEDDPALIQKVMQAATDFGVALKV' A
#
# COMPACT_ATOMS: atom_id res chain seq x y z
N MET A 1 -0.53 -5.59 -14.94
CA MET A 1 0.07 -4.46 -15.67
C MET A 1 1.09 -3.92 -14.71
N ALA A 2 2.38 -4.22 -14.89
CA ALA A 2 3.40 -4.01 -13.86
C ALA A 2 3.27 -2.64 -13.17
N GLY A 3 3.42 -2.62 -11.83
CA GLY A 3 3.28 -1.41 -11.02
C GLY A 3 1.88 -1.16 -10.43
N GLN A 4 0.92 -2.07 -10.58
CA GLN A 4 -0.39 -1.94 -9.94
C GLN A 4 -0.27 -1.96 -8.41
N ILE A 5 0.60 -2.82 -7.86
CA ILE A 5 0.84 -2.89 -6.41
C ILE A 5 1.34 -1.55 -5.87
N LYS A 6 2.29 -0.91 -6.56
CA LYS A 6 2.81 0.40 -6.17
C LYS A 6 1.71 1.45 -6.17
N THR A 7 0.90 1.48 -7.22
CA THR A 7 -0.23 2.42 -7.34
C THR A 7 -1.22 2.26 -6.18
N LEU A 8 -1.58 1.03 -5.82
CA LEU A 8 -2.48 0.74 -4.70
C LEU A 8 -1.88 1.17 -3.35
N LEU A 9 -0.59 0.92 -3.14
CA LEU A 9 0.12 1.33 -1.93
C LEU A 9 0.21 2.85 -1.80
N ASP A 10 0.54 3.54 -2.89
CA ASP A 10 0.62 5.00 -2.93
C ASP A 10 -0.74 5.63 -2.63
N GLN A 11 -1.83 5.11 -3.22
CA GLN A 11 -3.19 5.56 -2.90
C GLN A 11 -3.55 5.34 -1.43
N LEU A 12 -3.27 4.15 -0.90
CA LEU A 12 -3.54 3.82 0.50
C LEU A 12 -2.80 4.76 1.46
N ILE A 13 -1.51 4.98 1.20
CA ILE A 13 -0.67 5.87 2.00
C ILE A 13 -1.18 7.30 1.87
N GLN A 14 -1.51 7.78 0.67
CA GLN A 14 -2.03 9.13 0.47
C GLN A 14 -3.34 9.35 1.23
N VAL A 15 -4.27 8.41 1.18
CA VAL A 15 -5.56 8.51 1.89
C VAL A 15 -5.35 8.52 3.42
N LYS A 16 -4.44 7.69 3.95
CA LYS A 16 -4.17 7.65 5.39
C LYS A 16 -3.33 8.82 5.89
N ALA A 17 -2.39 9.28 5.09
CA ALA A 17 -1.49 10.37 5.45
C ALA A 17 -2.19 11.72 5.34
N ASN A 18 -3.04 11.92 4.31
CA ASN A 18 -3.71 13.19 4.04
C ASN A 18 -2.76 14.41 4.08
N GLY A 19 -1.54 14.23 3.56
CA GLY A 19 -0.48 15.26 3.57
C GLY A 19 0.34 15.36 4.86
N ASP A 20 0.01 14.60 5.92
CA ASP A 20 0.80 14.55 7.16
C ASP A 20 1.97 13.56 7.02
N PRO A 21 3.23 14.04 7.06
CA PRO A 21 4.41 13.19 6.90
C PRO A 21 4.63 12.20 8.06
N ILE A 22 4.09 12.48 9.25
CA ILE A 22 4.12 11.55 10.38
C ILE A 22 3.16 10.39 10.10
N MET A 23 1.95 10.68 9.61
CA MET A 23 0.98 9.65 9.25
C MET A 23 1.46 8.81 8.07
N GLU A 24 2.19 9.39 7.12
CA GLU A 24 2.85 8.65 6.04
C GLU A 24 3.83 7.60 6.59
N LYS A 25 4.75 8.02 7.45
CA LYS A 25 5.74 7.13 8.09
C LYS A 25 5.08 6.05 8.94
N LEU A 26 4.07 6.42 9.73
CA LEU A 26 3.33 5.46 10.55
C LEU A 26 2.57 4.44 9.68
N THR A 27 1.97 4.88 8.57
CA THR A 27 1.28 3.99 7.64
C THR A 27 2.26 3.01 6.98
N LYS A 28 3.40 3.50 6.47
CA LYS A 28 4.48 2.65 5.93
C LYS A 28 4.99 1.65 6.96
N THR A 29 5.17 2.09 8.21
CA THR A 29 5.60 1.21 9.32
C THR A 29 4.57 0.12 9.61
N LYS A 30 3.27 0.46 9.63
CA LYS A 30 2.19 -0.53 9.84
C LYS A 30 2.13 -1.56 8.70
N LEU A 31 2.33 -1.12 7.45
CA LEU A 31 2.42 -2.02 6.30
C LEU A 31 3.61 -2.97 6.42
N LEU A 32 4.78 -2.46 6.85
CA LEU A 32 5.96 -3.26 7.10
C LEU A 32 5.71 -4.36 8.15
N VAL A 33 5.03 -4.02 9.25
CA VAL A 33 4.65 -5.00 10.30
C VAL A 33 3.67 -6.05 9.76
N LYS A 34 2.82 -5.69 8.79
CA LYS A 34 1.96 -6.64 8.05
C LYS A 34 2.70 -7.44 6.97
N GLY A 35 4.03 -7.29 6.87
CA GLY A 35 4.87 -8.00 5.91
C GLY A 35 4.90 -7.38 4.51
N ILE A 36 4.45 -6.14 4.35
CA ILE A 36 4.41 -5.41 3.08
C ILE A 36 5.51 -4.34 3.10
N ARG A 37 6.61 -4.55 2.37
CA ARG A 37 7.67 -3.55 2.19
C ARG A 37 7.34 -2.64 1.01
N VAL A 38 6.80 -1.46 1.30
CA VAL A 38 6.43 -0.45 0.30
C VAL A 38 7.61 -0.08 -0.60
N ASP A 39 8.79 0.14 -0.01
CA ASP A 39 9.99 0.59 -0.73
C ASP A 39 10.59 -0.49 -1.66
N SER A 40 10.08 -1.74 -1.59
CA SER A 40 10.50 -2.82 -2.50
C SER A 40 9.68 -2.86 -3.80
N PHE A 41 8.61 -2.06 -3.91
CA PHE A 41 7.78 -2.00 -5.09
C PHE A 41 8.12 -0.78 -5.96
N SER A 42 8.26 -1.02 -7.25
CA SER A 42 8.50 -0.02 -8.29
C SER A 42 7.39 -0.10 -9.35
N ASP A 43 7.39 0.84 -10.30
CA ASP A 43 6.45 0.83 -11.43
C ASP A 43 6.67 -0.38 -12.37
N GLN A 44 7.74 -1.16 -12.16
CA GLN A 44 8.08 -2.35 -12.94
C GLN A 44 7.96 -3.65 -12.12
N SER A 45 7.52 -3.58 -10.87
CA SER A 45 7.30 -4.78 -10.06
C SER A 45 6.21 -5.64 -10.68
N GLU A 46 6.46 -6.94 -10.76
CA GLU A 46 5.45 -7.92 -11.16
C GLU A 46 4.30 -7.90 -10.15
N ASP A 47 3.07 -7.85 -10.68
CA ASP A 47 1.87 -7.85 -9.87
C ASP A 47 1.52 -9.28 -9.47
N ASP A 48 2.08 -9.75 -8.36
CA ASP A 48 1.64 -11.01 -7.75
C ASP A 48 0.22 -10.83 -7.18
N PRO A 49 -0.77 -11.62 -7.64
CA PRO A 49 -2.14 -11.56 -7.12
C PRO A 49 -2.22 -11.77 -5.61
N ALA A 50 -1.32 -12.57 -5.02
CA ALA A 50 -1.28 -12.79 -3.57
C ALA A 50 -0.84 -11.53 -2.81
N LEU A 51 0.07 -10.73 -3.38
CA LEU A 51 0.48 -9.45 -2.80
C LEU A 51 -0.61 -8.40 -2.95
N ILE A 52 -1.30 -8.35 -4.10
CA ILE A 52 -2.46 -7.47 -4.29
C ILE A 52 -3.53 -7.75 -3.22
N GLN A 53 -3.86 -9.02 -2.99
CA GLN A 53 -4.80 -9.43 -1.95
C GLN A 53 -4.36 -8.94 -0.55
N LYS A 54 -3.07 -9.04 -0.21
CA LYS A 54 -2.54 -8.52 1.06
C LYS A 54 -2.67 -7.00 1.18
N VAL A 55 -2.41 -6.26 0.10
CA VAL A 55 -2.57 -4.80 0.09
C VAL A 55 -4.04 -4.41 0.26
N MET A 56 -4.95 -5.10 -0.42
CA MET A 56 -6.39 -4.90 -0.29
C MET A 56 -6.91 -5.21 1.12
N GLN A 57 -6.39 -6.28 1.74
CA GLN A 57 -6.71 -6.60 3.14
C GLN A 57 -6.18 -5.50 4.08
N ALA A 58 -4.95 -5.03 3.89
CA ALA A 58 -4.40 -3.94 4.68
C ALA A 58 -5.21 -2.65 4.53
N ALA A 59 -5.72 -2.36 3.33
CA ALA A 59 -6.63 -1.25 3.08
C ALA A 59 -7.92 -1.35 3.87
N THR A 60 -8.53 -2.55 3.86
CA THR A 60 -9.74 -2.84 4.63
C THR A 60 -9.48 -2.64 6.13
N ASP A 61 -8.38 -3.16 6.65
CA ASP A 61 -7.98 -3.01 8.05
C ASP A 61 -7.75 -1.54 8.45
N PHE A 62 -7.35 -0.70 7.50
CA PHE A 62 -7.13 0.73 7.72
C PHE A 62 -8.39 1.58 7.48
N GLY A 63 -9.50 0.96 7.08
CA GLY A 63 -10.77 1.62 6.74
C GLY A 63 -10.73 2.38 5.41
N VAL A 64 -9.86 1.98 4.49
CA VAL A 64 -9.68 2.61 3.17
C VAL A 64 -10.29 1.73 2.09
N ALA A 65 -11.20 2.29 1.30
CA ALA A 65 -11.73 1.62 0.11
C ALA A 65 -10.84 1.93 -1.10
N LEU A 66 -9.98 0.98 -1.48
CA LEU A 66 -9.23 1.04 -2.73
C LEU A 66 -10.08 0.49 -3.88
N LYS A 67 -9.98 1.10 -5.05
CA LYS A 67 -10.55 0.57 -6.29
C LYS A 67 -9.42 -0.02 -7.12
N VAL A 68 -9.58 -1.28 -7.52
CA VAL A 68 -8.65 -2.02 -8.37
C VAL A 68 -8.91 -1.69 -9.83
#